data_AF-A0A931FMM4-F1
#
_entry.id   AF-A0A931FMM4-F1
#
_cell.length_a   1.000
_cell.length_b   1.000
_cell.length_c   1.000
_cell.angle_alpha   90.00
_cell.angle_beta   90.00
_cell.angle_gamma   90.00
#
_symmetry.space_group_name_H-M   'P 1'
#
loop_
_entity.id
_entity.type
_entity.pdbx_description
1 polymer ?
#
loop_
_entity_poly.entity_id
_entity_poly.type
_entity_poly.pdbx_seq_one_letter_code
_entity_poly.pdbx_strand_id
1 'polypeptide(L)' 'MSKPTIHQKVSLIGSYVLVAAGLFGMLFCFPFLWSANMADLVGAGFPFVGGAILVAGGLLSLTLQANRQAGTNE' A
#
# COMPACT_ATOMS: atom_id res chain seq x y z
N MET A 1 -11.17 24.81 11.27
CA MET A 1 -11.86 23.56 10.84
C MET A 1 -12.19 23.64 9.36
N SER A 2 -11.25 23.29 8.48
CA SER A 2 -11.56 23.17 7.05
C SER A 2 -12.23 21.81 6.81
N LYS A 3 -13.46 21.84 6.28
CA LYS A 3 -14.28 20.66 5.99
C LYS A 3 -13.48 19.75 5.04
N PRO A 4 -13.24 18.46 5.37
CA PRO A 4 -12.50 17.58 4.48
C PRO A 4 -13.28 17.46 3.17
N THR A 5 -12.64 17.84 2.07
CA THR A 5 -13.22 17.76 0.73
C THR A 5 -13.39 16.28 0.34
N ILE A 6 -14.34 16.00 -0.54
CA ILE A 6 -14.65 14.63 -0.98
C ILE A 6 -13.40 13.94 -1.56
N HIS A 7 -12.52 14.72 -2.22
CA HIS A 7 -11.23 14.26 -2.73
C HIS A 7 -10.29 13.72 -1.65
N GLN A 8 -10.22 14.35 -0.46
CA GLN A 8 -9.39 13.84 0.64
C GLN A 8 -9.93 12.52 1.18
N LYS A 9 -11.25 12.39 1.31
CA LYS A 9 -11.86 11.13 1.79
C LYS A 9 -11.59 9.97 0.84
N VAL A 10 -11.73 10.21 -0.47
CA VAL A 10 -11.42 9.22 -1.51
C VAL A 10 -9.93 8.85 -1.49
N SER A 11 -9.04 9.83 -1.36
CA SER A 11 -7.58 9.58 -1.30
C SER A 11 -7.18 8.78 -0.06
N LEU A 12 -7.81 9.06 1.09
CA LEU A 12 -7.54 8.37 2.36
C LEU A 12 -8.03 6.91 2.32
N ILE A 13 -9.26 6.69 1.82
CA ILE A 13 -9.80 5.35 1.58
C ILE A 13 -8.93 4.59 0.57
N GLY A 14 -8.56 5.23 -0.54
CA GLY A 14 -7.70 4.64 -1.56
C GLY A 14 -6.33 4.23 -1.01
N SER A 15 -5.72 5.06 -0.16
CA SER A 15 -4.43 4.76 0.48
C SER A 15 -4.53 3.53 1.39
N TYR A 16 -5.60 3.43 2.19
CA TYR A 16 -5.82 2.28 3.07
C TYR A 16 -6.07 0.99 2.29
N VAL A 17 -6.84 1.06 1.21
CA VAL A 17 -7.08 -0.08 0.30
C VAL A 17 -5.78 -0.51 -0.38
N LEU A 18 -4.93 0.42 -0.81
CA LEU A 18 -3.65 0.12 -1.44
C LEU A 18 -2.70 -0.63 -0.48
N VAL A 19 -2.61 -0.16 0.76
CA VAL A 19 -1.82 -0.80 1.81
C VAL A 19 -2.34 -2.19 2.14
N ALA A 20 -3.65 -2.34 2.31
CA ALA A 20 -4.26 -3.64 2.59
C ALA A 20 -4.04 -4.62 1.43
N ALA A 21 -4.32 -4.21 0.19
CA ALA A 21 -4.14 -5.03 -1.01
C ALA A 21 -2.67 -5.45 -1.20
N GLY A 22 -1.73 -4.54 -0.98
CA GLY A 22 -0.30 -4.84 -1.08
C GLY A 22 0.20 -5.79 0.02
N LEU A 23 -0.26 -5.63 1.26
CA LEU A 23 0.01 -6.57 2.35
C LEU A 23 -0.52 -7.97 2.04
N PHE A 24 -1.74 -8.07 1.51
CA PHE A 24 -2.31 -9.36 1.08
C PHE A 24 -1.46 -10.00 -0.04
N GLY A 25 -1.00 -9.21 -1.01
CA GLY A 25 -0.11 -9.70 -2.07
C GLY A 25 1.23 -10.25 -1.54
N MET A 26 1.81 -9.60 -0.53
CA MET A 26 3.02 -10.09 0.12
C MET A 26 2.78 -11.35 0.96
N LEU A 27 1.68 -11.40 1.72
CA LEU A 27 1.32 -12.58 2.52
C LEU A 27 1.02 -13.79 1.64
N PHE A 28 0.52 -13.57 0.42
CA PHE A 28 0.31 -14.64 -0.55
C PHE A 28 1.63 -15.26 -1.05
N CYS A 29 2.76 -14.54 -0.97
CA CYS A 29 4.09 -15.06 -1.31
C CYS A 29 4.66 -16.02 -0.24
N PHE A 30 4.24 -15.90 1.04
CA PHE A 30 4.75 -16.71 2.15
C PHE A 30 4.69 -18.24 1.95
N PRO A 31 3.56 -18.84 1.49
CA PRO A 31 3.51 -20.29 1.24
C PRO A 31 4.45 -20.74 0.10
N PHE A 32 4.72 -19.88 -0.88
CA PHE A 32 5.64 -20.20 -1.99
C PHE A 32 7.10 -20.20 -1.56
N LEU A 33 7.45 -19.47 -0.49
CA LEU A 33 8.81 -19.46 0.08
C LEU A 33 9.22 -20.83 0.67
N TRP A 34 8.24 -21.66 1.05
CA TRP A 34 8.45 -23.01 1.59
C TRP A 34 8.46 -24.09 0.48
N SER A 35 8.16 -23.73 -0.77
CA SER A 35 8.17 -24.67 -1.89
C SER A 35 9.61 -24.95 -2.35
N ALA A 36 9.94 -26.23 -2.57
CA ALA A 36 11.26 -26.66 -3.08
C ALA A 36 11.46 -26.38 -4.59
N ASN A 37 10.47 -25.78 -5.26
CA ASN A 37 10.49 -25.51 -6.69
C ASN A 37 10.86 -24.04 -6.99
N MET A 38 11.95 -23.81 -7.70
CA MET A 38 12.43 -22.46 -8.05
C MET A 38 11.44 -21.65 -8.90
N ALA A 39 10.59 -22.32 -9.70
CA ALA A 39 9.61 -21.65 -10.55
C ALA A 39 8.50 -20.98 -9.73
N ASP A 40 8.07 -21.63 -8.64
CA ASP A 40 7.12 -21.09 -7.67
C ASP A 40 7.70 -19.90 -6.89
N LEU A 41 8.99 -19.95 -6.59
CA LEU A 41 9.70 -18.88 -5.88
C LEU A 41 9.84 -17.60 -6.73
N VAL A 42 10.15 -17.75 -8.03
CA VAL A 42 10.20 -16.62 -8.98
C VAL A 42 8.80 -16.09 -9.26
N GLY A 43 7.83 -16.98 -9.44
CA GLY A 43 6.41 -16.62 -9.64
C GLY A 43 5.84 -15.83 -8.47
N ALA A 44 6.26 -16.13 -7.23
CA ALA A 44 5.86 -15.42 -6.02
C ALA A 44 6.63 -14.11 -5.77
N GLY A 45 7.81 -13.94 -6.38
CA GLY A 45 8.56 -12.67 -6.32
C GLY A 45 7.80 -11.51 -6.98
N PHE A 46 7.13 -11.75 -8.10
CA PHE A 46 6.36 -10.72 -8.80
C PHE A 46 5.21 -10.11 -7.95
N PRO A 47 4.33 -10.90 -7.31
CA PRO A 47 3.31 -10.37 -6.41
C PRO A 47 3.91 -9.76 -5.13
N PHE A 48 5.06 -10.23 -4.66
CA PHE A 48 5.75 -9.59 -3.53
C PHE A 48 6.23 -8.18 -3.89
N VAL A 49 6.93 -8.01 -5.02
CA VAL A 49 7.40 -6.70 -5.49
C VAL A 49 6.23 -5.79 -5.85
N GLY A 50 5.21 -6.30 -6.55
CA GLY A 50 3.99 -5.55 -6.84
C GLY A 50 3.27 -5.10 -5.56
N GLY A 51 3.18 -5.98 -4.56
CA GLY A 51 2.68 -5.65 -3.24
C GLY A 51 3.48 -4.57 -2.53
N ALA A 52 4.81 -4.63 -2.60
CA ALA A 52 5.71 -3.61 -2.02
C ALA A 52 5.49 -2.23 -2.62
N ILE A 53 5.32 -2.17 -3.95
CA ILE A 53 5.04 -0.92 -4.65
C ILE A 53 3.68 -0.35 -4.24
N LEU A 54 2.64 -1.20 -4.11
CA LEU A 54 1.32 -0.77 -3.65
C LEU A 54 1.34 -0.22 -2.20
N VAL A 55 2.02 -0.92 -1.28
CA VAL A 55 2.16 -0.47 0.11
C VAL A 55 2.93 0.85 0.17
N ALA A 56 4.06 0.96 -0.56
CA ALA A 56 4.85 2.19 -0.60
C ALA A 56 4.05 3.36 -1.18
N GLY A 57 3.33 3.17 -2.29
CA GLY A 57 2.45 4.18 -2.86
C GLY A 57 1.33 4.61 -1.93
N GLY A 58 0.73 3.66 -1.20
CA GLY A 58 -0.32 3.93 -0.21
C GLY A 58 0.20 4.74 0.98
N LEU A 59 1.36 4.37 1.54
CA LEU A 59 2.01 5.13 2.61
C LEU A 59 2.41 6.53 2.15
N LEU A 60 3.00 6.66 0.96
CA LEU A 60 3.39 7.96 0.41
C LEU A 60 2.19 8.89 0.28
N SER A 61 1.08 8.39 -0.25
CA SER A 61 -0.17 9.15 -0.38
C SER A 61 -0.76 9.55 0.97
N LEU A 62 -0.60 8.70 2.00
CA LEU A 62 -1.01 9.00 3.37
C LEU A 62 -0.11 10.07 4.01
N THR A 63 1.20 9.94 3.86
CA THR A 63 2.20 10.91 4.35
C THR A 63 2.02 12.28 3.71
N LEU A 64 1.76 12.32 2.39
CA LEU A 64 1.49 13.57 1.70
C LEU A 64 0.24 14.28 2.26
N GLN A 65 -0.81 13.52 2.54
CA GLN A 65 -2.04 14.06 3.13
C GLN A 65 -1.83 14.52 4.58
N ALA A 66 -1.09 13.76 5.38
CA ALA A 66 -0.73 14.12 6.75
C ALA A 66 0.09 15.43 6.80
N ASN A 67 1.09 15.57 5.91
CA ASN A 67 1.88 16.80 5.79
C ASN A 67 1.05 18.00 5.33
N ARG A 68 0.10 17.82 4.39
CA ARG A 68 -0.81 18.91 3.99
C ARG A 68 -1.72 19.37 5.12
N GLN A 69 -2.12 18.46 6.01
CA GLN A 69 -2.90 18.81 7.19
C GLN A 69 -2.06 19.58 8.22
N ALA A 70 -0.78 19.23 8.40
CA ALA A 70 0.12 19.94 9.32
C ALA A 70 0.26 21.44 8.98
N GLY A 71 0.56 21.78 7.71
CA GLY A 71 0.72 23.18 7.27
C GLY A 71 -0.57 24.00 7.12
N THR A 72 -1.75 23.43 7.41
CA THR A 72 -3.02 24.18 7.46
C THR A 72 -3.40 24.57 8.90
N ASN A 73 -2.62 24.14 9.91
CA ASN A 73 -2.86 24.46 11.32
C ASN A 73 -1.86 25.48 11.89
N GLU A 74 -1.08 26.14 11.02
CA GLU A 74 -0.19 27.26 11.36
C GLU A 74 -0.81 28.59 10.88
#